data_AF-A0A3A8SSG4-F1
#
_entry.id   AF-A0A3A8SSG4-F1
#
_cell.length_a   1.000
_cell.length_b   1.000
_cell.length_c   1.000
_cell.angle_alpha   90.00
_cell.angle_beta   90.00
_cell.angle_gamma   90.00
#
_symmetry.space_group_name_H-M   'P 1'
#
loop_
_entity.id
_entity.type
_entity.pdbx_description
1 polymer ?
#
loop_
_entity_poly.entity_id
_entity_poly.type
_entity_poly.pdbx_seq_one_letter_code
_entity_poly.pdbx_strand_id
1 'polypeptide(L)'
;DRCPEHAGPADNEGCPVVDFDKDGIVNDNDECPNEPGPPERKGCPEMDSDKDGVPNRLDSCVKDMGAANNLGCPANVPPLVEIKPGHLELFERIYFEASGVVIQSRSLEQLNWVARIVREHPELPMVVVGGHTDLRSPLDASRRLSQAR
;
A
#
# COMPACT_ATOMS: atom_id res chain seq x y z
N ASP A 1 21.44 24.78 -30.26
CA ASP A 1 22.11 24.07 -29.17
C ASP A 1 22.10 24.98 -27.94
N ARG A 2 21.39 24.56 -26.89
CA ARG A 2 21.31 25.28 -25.61
C ARG A 2 22.48 24.99 -24.68
N CYS A 3 23.25 23.94 -24.93
CA CYS A 3 24.39 23.54 -24.12
C CYS A 3 25.64 23.32 -25.00
N PRO A 4 26.22 24.39 -25.58
CA PRO A 4 27.28 24.27 -26.60
C PRO A 4 28.54 23.53 -26.14
N GLU A 5 28.78 23.49 -24.83
CA GLU A 5 29.96 22.85 -24.22
C GLU A 5 29.74 21.35 -23.94
N HIS A 6 28.49 20.85 -23.96
CA HIS A 6 28.16 19.49 -23.54
C HIS A 6 27.22 18.83 -24.55
N ALA A 7 27.62 17.69 -25.11
CA ALA A 7 26.80 16.99 -26.10
C ALA A 7 25.49 16.46 -25.51
N GLY A 8 24.40 16.67 -26.23
CA GLY A 8 23.07 16.18 -25.88
C GLY A 8 22.20 15.84 -27.09
N PRO A 9 21.11 15.07 -26.90
CA PRO A 9 20.19 14.74 -27.97
C PRO A 9 19.49 15.99 -28.50
N ALA A 10 19.11 15.95 -29.79
CA ALA A 10 18.38 17.05 -30.45
C ALA A 10 17.04 17.33 -29.75
N ASP A 11 16.38 16.29 -29.26
CA ASP A 11 15.11 16.38 -28.53
C ASP A 11 15.23 17.10 -27.18
N ASN A 12 16.45 17.20 -26.62
CA ASN A 12 16.76 18.00 -25.42
C ASN A 12 17.53 19.29 -25.78
N GLU A 13 17.29 19.83 -26.97
CA GLU A 13 17.90 21.06 -27.48
C GLU A 13 19.45 21.07 -27.49
N GLY A 14 20.09 19.89 -27.56
CA GLY A 14 21.55 19.74 -27.50
C GLY A 14 22.12 19.65 -26.09
N CYS A 15 21.28 19.65 -25.05
CA CYS A 15 21.71 19.52 -23.66
C CYS A 15 21.81 18.06 -23.20
N PRO A 16 22.84 17.70 -22.41
CA PRO A 16 22.99 16.35 -21.88
C PRO A 16 21.79 15.99 -21.00
N VAL A 17 21.33 14.76 -21.13
CA VAL A 17 20.33 14.19 -20.23
C VAL A 17 21.04 13.77 -18.94
N VAL A 18 20.56 14.27 -17.82
CA VAL A 18 21.16 14.04 -16.50
C VAL A 18 20.23 13.21 -15.63
N ASP A 19 20.84 12.29 -14.91
CA ASP A 19 20.26 11.42 -13.89
C ASP A 19 21.30 11.42 -12.75
N PHE A 20 21.01 12.15 -11.68
CA PHE A 20 22.00 12.43 -10.63
C PHE A 20 22.17 11.27 -9.66
N ASP A 21 21.08 10.59 -9.29
CA ASP A 21 21.10 9.46 -8.36
C ASP A 21 21.21 8.09 -9.03
N LYS A 22 21.10 8.06 -10.37
CA LYS A 22 21.33 6.91 -11.23
C LYS A 22 20.29 5.81 -11.04
N ASP A 23 19.06 6.17 -10.72
CA ASP A 23 17.95 5.22 -10.63
C ASP A 23 17.36 4.82 -12.00
N GLY A 24 17.82 5.48 -13.08
CA GLY A 24 17.37 5.24 -14.45
C GLY A 24 16.25 6.17 -14.90
N ILE A 25 15.84 7.13 -14.08
CA ILE A 25 14.89 8.19 -14.38
C ILE A 25 15.67 9.50 -14.52
N VAL A 26 15.39 10.22 -15.59
CA VAL A 26 16.08 11.49 -15.85
C VAL A 26 15.53 12.55 -14.89
N ASN A 27 16.39 13.46 -14.41
CA ASN A 27 16.03 14.45 -13.39
C ASN A 27 14.76 15.27 -13.73
N ASP A 28 14.49 15.51 -15.02
CA ASP A 28 13.29 16.24 -15.47
C ASP A 28 11.97 15.45 -15.26
N ASN A 29 12.06 14.12 -15.16
CA ASN A 29 10.95 13.19 -14.94
C ASN A 29 10.98 12.54 -13.55
N ASP A 30 11.99 12.85 -12.74
CA ASP A 30 12.21 12.32 -11.40
C ASP A 30 11.64 13.29 -10.34
N GLU A 31 10.78 12.78 -9.47
CA GLU A 31 10.23 13.56 -8.35
C GLU A 31 11.22 13.72 -7.19
N CYS A 32 12.25 12.88 -7.11
CA CYS A 32 13.32 12.92 -6.12
C CYS A 32 14.73 12.83 -6.76
N PRO A 33 15.17 13.83 -7.57
CA PRO A 33 16.40 13.75 -8.38
C PRO A 33 17.74 13.60 -7.66
N ASN A 34 17.77 13.37 -6.35
CA ASN A 34 19.00 13.16 -5.59
C ASN A 34 18.93 11.91 -4.70
N GLU A 35 17.83 11.17 -4.74
CA GLU A 35 17.59 10.00 -3.89
C GLU A 35 17.00 8.89 -4.76
N PRO A 36 17.72 7.79 -4.99
CA PRO A 36 17.30 6.81 -5.97
C PRO A 36 16.01 6.10 -5.55
N GLY A 37 15.09 5.93 -6.50
CA GLY A 37 13.82 5.27 -6.24
C GLY A 37 13.28 4.45 -7.41
N PRO A 38 12.25 3.64 -7.17
CA PRO A 38 11.65 2.85 -8.25
C PRO A 38 10.80 3.72 -9.20
N PRO A 39 10.69 3.36 -10.48
CA PRO A 39 9.82 4.05 -11.46
C PRO A 39 8.35 4.17 -11.02
N GLU A 40 7.84 3.18 -10.26
CA GLU A 40 6.49 3.20 -9.71
C GLU A 40 6.26 4.37 -8.74
N ARG A 41 7.34 4.94 -8.20
CA ARG A 41 7.37 6.09 -7.30
C ARG A 41 7.97 7.33 -7.95
N LYS A 42 8.14 7.30 -9.28
CA LYS A 42 8.74 8.40 -10.06
C LYS A 42 10.09 8.83 -9.49
N GLY A 43 10.92 7.85 -9.16
CA GLY A 43 12.28 8.05 -8.68
C GLY A 43 12.40 8.39 -7.20
N CYS A 44 11.28 8.50 -6.48
CA CYS A 44 11.34 8.68 -5.03
C CYS A 44 11.57 7.37 -4.28
N PRO A 45 12.47 7.35 -3.28
CA PRO A 45 12.75 6.15 -2.49
C PRO A 45 11.52 5.67 -1.73
N GLU A 46 11.50 4.38 -1.44
CA GLU A 46 10.48 3.77 -0.60
C GLU A 46 10.98 3.60 0.82
N MET A 47 10.11 3.88 1.78
CA MET A 47 10.41 3.64 3.17
C MET A 47 10.26 2.14 3.45
N ASP A 48 11.29 1.58 4.07
CA ASP A 48 11.35 0.21 4.57
C ASP A 48 11.86 0.32 6.02
N SER A 49 10.94 0.13 6.97
CA SER A 49 11.16 0.48 8.38
C SER A 49 11.94 -0.58 9.13
N ASP A 50 11.76 -1.85 8.77
CA ASP A 50 12.45 -2.98 9.40
C ASP A 50 13.63 -3.50 8.57
N LYS A 51 13.78 -3.01 7.33
CA LYS A 51 14.91 -3.25 6.43
C LYS A 51 14.98 -4.68 5.94
N ASP A 52 13.84 -5.32 5.74
CA ASP A 52 13.76 -6.67 5.18
C ASP A 52 13.76 -6.70 3.63
N GLY A 53 13.69 -5.53 3.00
CA GLY A 53 13.65 -5.35 1.54
C GLY A 53 12.24 -5.31 0.96
N VAL A 54 11.20 -5.37 1.79
CA VAL A 54 9.80 -5.15 1.42
C VAL A 54 9.42 -3.72 1.80
N PRO A 55 9.02 -2.87 0.84
CA PRO A 55 8.56 -1.51 1.14
C PRO A 55 7.37 -1.51 2.11
N ASN A 56 7.31 -0.55 3.05
CA ASN A 56 6.24 -0.42 4.05
C ASN A 56 4.83 -0.57 3.43
N ARG A 57 4.59 -0.01 2.24
CA ARG A 57 3.26 -0.06 1.59
C ARG A 57 2.84 -1.46 1.09
N LEU A 58 3.77 -2.42 1.09
CA LEU A 58 3.58 -3.82 0.66
C LEU A 58 3.87 -4.81 1.80
N ASP A 59 4.35 -4.33 2.93
CA ASP A 59 4.76 -5.11 4.07
C ASP A 59 3.62 -5.19 5.09
N SER A 60 3.13 -6.39 5.39
CA SER A 60 2.09 -6.59 6.39
C SER A 60 2.63 -6.55 7.84
N CYS A 61 3.94 -6.53 8.01
CA CYS A 61 4.67 -6.62 9.28
C CYS A 61 5.83 -5.61 9.39
N VAL A 62 5.57 -4.32 9.10
CA VAL A 62 6.52 -3.18 9.06
C VAL A 62 7.47 -2.93 10.25
N LYS A 63 7.43 -3.76 11.29
CA LYS A 63 8.32 -3.70 12.46
C LYS A 63 9.10 -4.98 12.69
N ASP A 64 8.82 -6.04 11.94
CA ASP A 64 9.30 -7.40 12.19
C ASP A 64 9.81 -8.00 10.88
N MET A 65 11.13 -8.02 10.69
CA MET A 65 11.75 -8.50 9.45
C MET A 65 11.17 -9.85 8.98
N GLY A 66 10.77 -9.89 7.72
CA GLY A 66 10.27 -11.10 7.09
C GLY A 66 10.86 -11.34 5.72
N ALA A 67 10.18 -12.22 4.99
CA ALA A 67 10.52 -12.50 3.60
C ALA A 67 9.40 -11.98 2.71
N ALA A 68 9.75 -11.48 1.52
CA ALA A 68 8.78 -11.00 0.54
C ALA A 68 7.71 -12.04 0.17
N ASN A 69 8.04 -13.34 0.20
CA ASN A 69 7.08 -14.41 -0.05
C ASN A 69 6.06 -14.64 1.08
N ASN A 70 6.26 -14.00 2.23
CA ASN A 70 5.35 -13.97 3.38
C ASN A 70 4.93 -12.53 3.70
N LEU A 71 4.88 -11.64 2.67
CA LEU A 71 4.42 -10.26 2.80
C LEU A 71 5.20 -9.45 3.85
N GLY A 72 6.52 -9.64 3.92
CA GLY A 72 7.38 -8.96 4.90
C GLY A 72 7.20 -9.45 6.35
N CYS A 73 6.42 -10.51 6.57
CA CYS A 73 6.25 -11.09 7.90
C CYS A 73 7.26 -12.22 8.23
N PRO A 74 7.64 -12.39 9.51
CA PRO A 74 8.45 -13.52 9.96
C PRO A 74 7.81 -14.87 9.61
N ALA A 75 8.62 -15.90 9.33
CA ALA A 75 8.13 -17.20 8.85
C ALA A 75 7.12 -17.91 9.79
N ASN A 76 7.12 -17.57 11.08
CA ASN A 76 6.20 -18.10 12.10
C ASN A 76 4.96 -17.21 12.32
N VAL A 77 4.83 -16.12 11.59
CA VAL A 77 3.72 -15.16 11.66
C VAL A 77 3.03 -15.16 10.30
N PRO A 78 1.97 -15.96 10.10
CA PRO A 78 1.20 -15.93 8.86
C PRO A 78 0.34 -14.65 8.83
N PRO A 79 0.55 -13.74 7.87
CA PRO A 79 -0.30 -12.58 7.71
C PRO A 79 -1.72 -13.02 7.33
N LEU A 80 -2.72 -12.37 7.93
CA LEU A 80 -4.12 -12.57 7.54
C LEU A 80 -4.60 -11.50 6.56
N VAL A 81 -3.89 -10.38 6.48
CA VAL A 81 -4.21 -9.23 5.64
C VAL A 81 -3.02 -8.91 4.76
N GLU A 82 -3.28 -8.64 3.49
CA GLU A 82 -2.31 -8.14 2.52
C GLU A 82 -2.63 -6.67 2.19
N ILE A 83 -1.61 -5.83 2.14
CA ILE A 83 -1.75 -4.45 1.69
C ILE A 83 -1.66 -4.43 0.16
N LYS A 84 -2.77 -4.08 -0.51
CA LYS A 84 -2.84 -3.90 -1.95
C LYS A 84 -2.96 -2.41 -2.30
N PRO A 85 -2.63 -2.02 -3.55
CA PRO A 85 -2.94 -0.68 -4.02
C PRO A 85 -4.43 -0.34 -3.82
N GLY A 86 -4.71 0.64 -2.97
CA GLY A 86 -6.04 1.19 -2.73
C GLY A 86 -6.96 0.42 -1.76
N HIS A 87 -6.56 -0.75 -1.24
CA HIS A 87 -7.37 -1.50 -0.27
C HIS A 87 -6.54 -2.50 0.56
N LEU A 88 -7.11 -2.97 1.66
CA LEU A 88 -6.58 -4.09 2.43
C LEU A 88 -7.35 -5.36 2.02
N GLU A 89 -6.63 -6.36 1.52
CA GLU A 89 -7.21 -7.65 1.15
C GLU A 89 -7.16 -8.59 2.36
N LEU A 90 -8.33 -9.06 2.80
CA LEU A 90 -8.45 -10.02 3.90
C LEU A 90 -8.52 -11.43 3.32
N PHE A 91 -7.69 -12.36 3.81
CA PHE A 91 -7.73 -13.74 3.35
C PHE A 91 -8.98 -14.50 3.79
N GLU A 92 -9.62 -14.05 4.87
CA GLU A 92 -10.87 -14.59 5.38
C GLU A 92 -11.97 -13.53 5.49
N ARG A 93 -13.22 -13.99 5.49
CA ARG A 93 -14.39 -13.11 5.58
C ARG A 93 -14.66 -12.66 7.01
N ILE A 94 -15.21 -11.45 7.13
CA ILE A 94 -15.80 -10.96 8.38
C ILE A 94 -17.24 -11.49 8.50
N TYR A 95 -17.52 -12.20 9.59
CA TYR A 95 -18.82 -12.82 9.86
C TYR A 95 -19.59 -12.02 10.91
N PHE A 96 -20.89 -11.90 10.68
CA PHE A 96 -21.84 -11.27 11.59
C PHE A 96 -22.87 -12.30 12.07
N GLU A 97 -23.41 -12.11 13.26
CA GLU A 97 -24.55 -12.90 13.75
C GLU A 97 -25.81 -12.67 12.90
N ALA A 98 -26.73 -13.64 12.92
CA ALA A 98 -27.90 -13.69 12.02
C ALA A 98 -28.83 -12.47 12.09
N SER A 99 -28.78 -11.68 13.16
CA SER A 99 -29.57 -10.47 13.40
C SER A 99 -28.79 -9.14 13.27
N GLY A 100 -27.58 -9.16 12.71
CA GLY A 100 -26.86 -7.94 12.33
C GLY A 100 -25.87 -7.42 13.36
N VAL A 101 -24.99 -6.53 12.89
CA VAL A 101 -23.97 -5.67 13.54
C VAL A 101 -22.99 -6.31 14.52
N VAL A 102 -23.34 -7.40 15.19
CA VAL A 102 -22.44 -8.13 16.09
C VAL A 102 -21.52 -9.01 15.27
N ILE A 103 -20.22 -8.73 15.39
CA ILE A 103 -19.15 -9.50 14.75
C ILE A 103 -18.96 -10.81 15.52
N GLN A 104 -18.88 -11.92 14.80
CA GLN A 104 -18.59 -13.22 15.39
C GLN A 104 -17.14 -13.29 15.88
N SER A 105 -16.90 -13.96 17.01
CA SER A 105 -15.55 -14.09 17.59
C SER A 105 -14.50 -14.65 16.62
N ARG A 106 -14.91 -15.50 15.68
CA ARG A 106 -14.06 -16.06 14.62
C ARG A 106 -13.44 -15.01 13.69
N SER A 107 -13.96 -13.79 13.65
CA SER A 107 -13.46 -12.70 12.82
C SER A 107 -12.54 -11.74 13.57
N LEU A 108 -12.42 -11.88 14.90
CA LEU A 108 -11.62 -10.95 15.71
C LEU A 108 -10.13 -11.03 15.41
N GLU A 109 -9.61 -12.22 15.07
CA GLU A 109 -8.20 -12.37 14.71
C GLU A 109 -7.85 -11.58 13.44
N GLN A 110 -8.68 -11.72 12.40
CA GLN A 110 -8.60 -10.97 11.15
C GLN A 110 -8.71 -9.45 11.38
N LEU A 111 -9.64 -9.02 12.25
CA LEU A 111 -9.82 -7.60 12.57
C LEU A 111 -8.68 -7.03 13.41
N ASN A 112 -8.08 -7.83 14.30
CA ASN A 112 -6.88 -7.42 15.03
C ASN A 112 -5.71 -7.20 14.08
N TRP A 113 -5.60 -8.02 13.02
CA TRP A 113 -4.64 -7.81 11.94
C TRP A 113 -4.89 -6.51 11.17
N VAL A 114 -6.14 -6.22 10.80
CA VAL A 114 -6.50 -4.93 10.19
C VAL A 114 -6.10 -3.78 11.12
N ALA A 115 -6.49 -3.85 12.39
CA ALA A 115 -6.17 -2.82 13.38
C ALA A 115 -4.66 -2.69 13.64
N ARG A 116 -3.88 -3.76 13.48
CA ARG A 116 -2.42 -3.71 13.49
C ARG A 116 -1.93 -2.89 12.31
N ILE A 117 -2.29 -3.26 11.08
CA ILE A 117 -1.85 -2.56 9.87
C ILE A 117 -2.21 -1.06 9.94
N VAL A 118 -3.46 -0.72 10.28
CA VAL A 118 -3.89 0.69 10.37
C VAL A 118 -3.07 1.49 11.39
N ARG A 119 -2.57 0.87 12.47
CA ARG A 119 -1.76 1.56 13.48
C ARG A 119 -0.29 1.62 13.13
N GLU A 120 0.23 0.63 12.41
CA GLU A 120 1.65 0.50 12.11
C GLU A 120 2.05 1.17 10.80
N HIS A 121 1.10 1.44 9.92
CA HIS A 121 1.29 2.13 8.65
C HIS A 121 0.68 3.54 8.65
N PRO A 122 1.31 4.53 9.32
CA PRO A 122 0.83 5.90 9.35
C PRO A 122 0.83 6.57 7.96
N GLU A 123 1.54 6.01 6.99
CA GLU A 123 1.55 6.43 5.59
C GLU A 123 0.30 6.01 4.81
N LEU A 124 -0.45 5.01 5.28
CA LEU A 124 -1.72 4.65 4.65
C LEU A 124 -2.71 5.81 4.82
N PRO A 125 -3.40 6.21 3.74
CA PRO A 125 -4.40 7.27 3.81
C PRO A 125 -5.59 6.85 4.68
N MET A 126 -6.56 7.77 4.83
CA MET A 126 -7.81 7.54 5.55
C MET A 126 -8.43 6.18 5.20
N VAL A 127 -8.51 5.28 6.18
CA VAL A 127 -9.11 3.96 6.02
C VAL A 127 -10.63 4.10 6.04
N VAL A 128 -11.28 3.67 4.96
CA VAL A 128 -12.75 3.64 4.85
C VAL A 128 -13.23 2.22 5.05
N VAL A 129 -14.12 2.01 6.02
CA VAL A 129 -14.78 0.71 6.24
C VAL A 129 -16.12 0.71 5.52
N GLY A 130 -16.26 -0.20 4.55
CA GLY A 130 -17.47 -0.37 3.75
C GLY A 130 -18.24 -1.63 4.14
N GLY A 131 -19.46 -1.47 4.67
CA GLY A 131 -20.39 -2.57 4.87
C GLY A 131 -21.25 -2.83 3.63
N HIS A 132 -21.44 -4.10 3.29
CA HIS A 132 -22.31 -4.53 2.19
C HIS A 132 -23.37 -5.54 2.68
N THR A 133 -24.55 -5.49 2.08
CA THR A 133 -25.65 -6.44 2.31
C THR A 133 -26.19 -6.92 0.97
N ASP A 134 -26.85 -8.07 0.95
CA ASP A 134 -27.61 -8.48 -0.23
C ASP A 134 -28.90 -7.64 -0.39
N LEU A 135 -29.56 -7.79 -1.55
CA LEU A 135 -30.79 -7.09 -1.91
C LEU A 135 -32.06 -7.79 -1.39
N ARG A 136 -31.96 -8.70 -0.41
CA ARG A 136 -33.12 -9.45 0.08
C ARG A 136 -34.05 -8.61 0.96
N SER A 137 -33.54 -7.51 1.52
CA SER A 137 -34.30 -6.56 2.33
C SER A 137 -34.61 -5.27 1.55
N PRO A 138 -35.65 -4.51 1.93
CA PRO A 138 -35.91 -3.19 1.36
C PRO A 138 -34.66 -2.29 1.44
N LEU A 139 -34.44 -1.45 0.42
CA LEU A 139 -33.21 -0.66 0.29
C LEU A 139 -32.85 0.15 1.54
N ASP A 140 -33.84 0.75 2.21
CA ASP A 140 -33.61 1.50 3.46
C ASP A 140 -33.14 0.60 4.62
N ALA A 141 -33.67 -0.62 4.71
CA ALA A 141 -33.26 -1.60 5.71
C ALA A 141 -31.86 -2.15 5.41
N SER A 142 -31.56 -2.47 4.14
CA SER A 142 -30.23 -2.88 3.68
C SER A 142 -29.18 -1.79 3.94
N ARG A 143 -29.50 -0.52 3.64
CA ARG A 143 -28.61 0.63 3.90
C ARG A 143 -28.35 0.85 5.39
N ARG A 144 -29.38 0.77 6.24
CA ARG A 144 -29.22 0.89 7.70
C ARG A 144 -28.34 -0.23 8.25
N LEU A 145 -28.56 -1.46 7.79
CA LEU A 145 -27.78 -2.62 8.20
C LEU A 145 -26.33 -2.53 7.72
N SER A 146 -26.10 -2.06 6.49
CA SER A 146 -24.75 -1.93 5.94
C SER A 146 -23.95 -0.81 6.59
N GLN A 147 -24.59 0.29 7.02
CA GLN A 147 -23.95 1.39 7.75
C GLN A 147 -23.68 1.08 9.22
N ALA A 148 -24.47 0.20 9.82
CA ALA A 148 -24.30 -0.21 11.21
C ALA A 148 -23.29 -1.35 11.39
N ARG A 149 -22.85 -1.95 10.28
CA ARG A 149 -21.77 -2.94 10.20
C ARG A 149 -20.45 -2.24 9.91
#